data_AF-A0A382KZ84-F1
#
_entry.id   AF-A0A382KZ84-F1
#
_cell.length_a   1.000
_cell.length_b   1.000
_cell.length_c   1.000
_cell.angle_alpha   90.00
_cell.angle_beta   90.00
_cell.angle_gamma   90.00
#
_symmetry.space_group_name_H-M   'P 1'
#
loop_
_entity.id
_entity.type
_entity.pdbx_description
1 polymer ?
#
loop_
_entity_poly.entity_id
_entity_poly.type
_entity_poly.pdbx_seq_one_letter_code
_entity_poly.pdbx_strand_id
1 'polypeptide(L)' 'MRNSRRKSAPEDVYPFEEWRLVEKRFDLSYLAATESLFATGNGYLGMRGTCDEGQPTVHSGTYVNGFHETWPI' A
#
# COMPACT_ATOMS: atom_id res chain seq x y z
N MET A 1 28.60 6.65 -10.00
CA MET A 1 27.64 6.43 -8.89
C MET A 1 26.41 7.28 -9.15
N ARG A 2 25.28 6.68 -9.55
CA ARG A 2 24.08 7.43 -9.98
C ARG A 2 23.21 7.70 -8.75
N ASN A 3 23.17 8.95 -8.33
CA ASN A 3 22.37 9.40 -7.20
C ASN A 3 20.88 9.25 -7.55
N SER A 4 20.24 8.16 -7.12
CA SER A 4 18.81 7.96 -7.28
C SER A 4 18.09 8.85 -6.28
N ARG A 5 17.70 10.06 -6.71
CA ARG A 5 16.75 10.87 -5.93
C ARG A 5 15.43 10.11 -5.94
N ARG A 6 15.01 9.57 -4.79
CA ARG A 6 13.61 9.13 -4.60
C ARG A 6 12.73 10.32 -4.98
N LYS A 7 11.89 10.16 -6.01
CA LYS A 7 10.84 11.14 -6.28
C LYS A 7 9.89 11.11 -5.09
N SER A 8 9.70 12.26 -4.43
CA SER A 8 8.66 12.43 -3.44
C SER A 8 7.29 12.40 -4.13
N ALA A 9 6.29 11.88 -3.43
CA ALA A 9 4.91 11.95 -3.92
C ALA A 9 4.47 13.43 -4.03
N PRO A 10 3.61 13.78 -5.00
CA PRO A 10 3.15 15.14 -5.19
C PRO A 10 2.28 15.60 -4.01
N GLU A 11 2.62 16.72 -3.37
CA GLU A 11 1.96 17.23 -2.15
C GLU A 11 0.49 17.65 -2.39
N ASP A 12 0.11 18.00 -3.61
CA ASP A 12 -1.27 18.31 -3.95
C ASP A 12 -2.18 17.07 -3.93
N VAL A 13 -1.60 15.88 -4.17
CA VAL A 13 -2.29 14.58 -4.11
C VAL A 13 -2.15 13.94 -2.72
N TYR A 14 -0.94 13.96 -2.16
CA TYR A 14 -0.59 13.38 -0.86
C TYR A 14 -0.05 14.48 0.07
N PRO A 15 -0.92 15.33 0.64
CA PRO A 15 -0.49 16.41 1.52
C PRO A 15 0.10 15.85 2.81
N PHE A 16 1.02 16.61 3.40
CA PHE A 16 1.46 16.35 4.76
C PHE A 16 0.36 16.71 5.76
N GLU A 17 -0.02 15.74 6.59
CA GLU A 17 -0.97 15.87 7.69
C GLU A 17 -0.39 15.16 8.91
N GLU A 18 -0.45 15.78 10.09
CA GLU A 18 0.31 15.34 11.26
C GLU A 18 0.02 13.89 11.69
N TRP A 19 -1.26 13.49 11.63
CA TRP A 19 -1.75 12.19 12.12
C TRP A 19 -2.55 11.40 11.10
N ARG A 20 -2.52 11.82 9.82
CA ARG A 20 -3.33 11.20 8.77
C ARG A 20 -2.49 11.00 7.53
N LEU A 21 -2.64 9.84 6.91
CA LEU A 21 -2.25 9.64 5.52
C LEU A 21 -3.48 9.94 4.68
N VAL A 22 -3.36 10.84 3.71
CA VAL A 22 -4.47 11.27 2.85
C VAL A 22 -4.05 11.15 1.39
N GLU A 23 -4.91 10.51 0.59
CA GLU A 23 -4.87 10.56 -0.86
C GLU A 23 -6.07 11.40 -1.33
N LYS A 24 -5.82 12.57 -1.93
CA LYS A 24 -6.88 13.46 -2.42
C LYS A 24 -7.43 13.04 -3.77
N ARG A 25 -6.65 12.30 -4.55
CA ARG A 25 -6.98 11.86 -5.90
C ARG A 25 -6.36 10.51 -6.18
N PHE A 26 -7.12 9.65 -6.84
CA PHE A 26 -6.67 8.35 -7.28
C PHE A 26 -5.70 8.47 -8.47
N ASP A 27 -4.50 7.89 -8.35
CA ASP A 27 -3.48 7.85 -9.41
C ASP A 27 -2.87 6.45 -9.54
N LEU A 28 -3.11 5.81 -10.69
CA LEU A 28 -2.63 4.46 -11.00
C LEU A 28 -1.10 4.32 -10.95
N SER A 29 -0.36 5.41 -11.15
CA SER A 29 1.11 5.39 -11.11
C SER A 29 1.67 5.15 -9.70
N TYR A 30 0.86 5.40 -8.65
CA TYR A 30 1.20 5.19 -7.26
C TYR A 30 0.48 4.01 -6.60
N LEU A 31 -0.42 3.32 -7.32
CA LEU A 31 -1.29 2.27 -6.78
C LEU A 31 -0.55 1.20 -5.96
N ALA A 32 0.57 0.65 -6.45
CA ALA A 32 1.33 -0.35 -5.72
C ALA A 32 1.87 0.16 -4.36
N ALA A 33 2.24 1.45 -4.31
CA ALA A 33 2.73 2.09 -3.11
C ALA A 33 1.60 2.41 -2.14
N THR A 34 0.47 2.95 -2.64
CA THR A 34 -0.69 3.29 -1.81
C THR A 34 -1.32 2.06 -1.17
N GLU A 35 -1.44 0.94 -1.90
CA GLU A 35 -1.88 -0.34 -1.34
C GLU A 35 -1.02 -0.81 -0.14
N SER A 36 0.26 -0.42 -0.11
CA SER A 36 1.16 -0.75 1.00
C SER A 36 1.09 0.28 2.12
N LEU A 37 0.99 1.57 1.78
CA LEU A 37 0.94 2.68 2.75
C LEU A 37 -0.37 2.70 3.54
N PHE A 38 -1.49 2.38 2.89
CA PHE A 38 -2.82 2.33 3.49
C PHE A 38 -3.19 0.94 4.01
N ALA A 39 -2.24 0.01 4.10
CA ALA A 39 -2.47 -1.29 4.70
C ALA A 39 -2.86 -1.15 6.19
N THR A 40 -3.78 -1.99 6.64
CA THR A 40 -4.23 -2.05 8.03
C THR A 40 -3.91 -3.40 8.64
N GLY A 41 -3.73 -3.45 9.97
CA GLY A 41 -3.53 -4.70 10.69
C GLY A 41 -3.44 -4.54 12.20
N ASN A 42 -3.67 -5.63 12.91
CA ASN A 42 -3.69 -5.67 14.39
C ASN A 42 -2.66 -6.64 14.99
N GLY A 43 -1.67 -7.06 14.20
CA GLY A 43 -0.66 -8.05 14.58
C GLY A 43 -1.09 -9.51 14.39
N TYR A 44 -2.40 -9.79 14.38
CA TYR A 44 -2.94 -11.11 14.07
C TYR A 44 -3.44 -11.21 12.62
N LEU A 45 -4.16 -10.19 12.14
CA LEU A 45 -4.69 -10.07 10.79
C LEU A 45 -4.17 -8.77 10.18
N GLY A 46 -3.78 -8.82 8.90
CA GLY A 46 -3.40 -7.65 8.12
C GLY A 46 -3.98 -7.71 6.70
N MET A 47 -4.30 -6.56 6.13
CA MET A 47 -4.86 -6.42 4.80
C MET A 47 -4.23 -5.23 4.10
N ARG A 48 -3.87 -5.39 2.82
CA ARG A 48 -3.40 -4.29 1.97
C ARG A 48 -4.52 -3.27 1.77
N GLY A 49 -4.16 -2.00 1.55
CA GLY A 49 -5.10 -0.90 1.28
C GLY A 49 -5.66 -0.96 -0.14
N THR A 50 -6.26 -2.09 -0.53
CA THR A 50 -6.89 -2.28 -1.84
C THR A 50 -8.34 -1.81 -1.84
N CYS A 51 -8.86 -1.35 -2.98
CA CYS A 51 -10.26 -0.99 -3.12
C CYS A 51 -11.19 -2.20 -2.91
N ASP A 52 -12.31 -2.00 -2.21
CA ASP A 52 -13.29 -3.06 -1.90
C ASP A 52 -14.01 -3.58 -3.16
N GLU A 53 -14.06 -2.77 -4.23
CA GLU A 53 -14.59 -3.17 -5.54
C GLU A 53 -13.70 -4.22 -6.24
N GLY A 54 -12.50 -4.47 -5.72
CA GLY A 54 -11.55 -5.49 -6.18
C GLY A 54 -10.64 -5.08 -7.33
N GLN A 55 -11.00 -4.05 -8.11
CA GLN A 55 -10.17 -3.46 -9.16
C GLN A 55 -10.33 -1.94 -9.20
N PRO A 56 -9.28 -1.18 -9.55
CA PRO A 56 -7.93 -1.62 -9.92
C PRO A 56 -7.08 -2.05 -8.70
N THR A 57 -6.29 -3.13 -8.85
CA THR A 57 -5.29 -3.55 -7.86
C THR A 57 -4.02 -4.05 -8.53
N VAL A 58 -2.86 -3.78 -7.92
CA VAL A 58 -1.59 -4.41 -8.30
C VAL A 58 -1.41 -5.71 -7.53
N HIS A 59 -1.58 -5.68 -6.20
CA HIS A 59 -1.56 -6.87 -5.36
C HIS A 59 -2.64 -6.79 -4.28
N SER A 60 -3.70 -7.59 -4.42
CA SER A 60 -4.64 -7.85 -3.34
C SER A 60 -4.05 -8.88 -2.38
N GLY A 61 -4.21 -8.65 -1.07
CA GLY A 61 -3.64 -9.56 -0.07
C GLY A 61 -4.17 -9.31 1.33
N THR A 62 -4.66 -10.39 1.94
CA THR A 62 -5.04 -10.49 3.35
C THR A 62 -4.23 -11.61 3.98
N TYR A 63 -3.60 -11.33 5.11
CA TYR A 63 -2.60 -12.19 5.74
C TYR A 63 -2.99 -12.45 7.19
N VAL A 64 -2.91 -13.72 7.60
CA VAL A 64 -3.11 -14.16 8.98
C VAL A 64 -1.77 -14.58 9.56
N ASN A 65 -1.40 -14.01 10.70
CA ASN A 65 -0.15 -14.30 11.37
C ASN A 65 -0.08 -15.79 11.75
N GLY A 66 1.04 -16.44 11.42
CA GLY A 66 1.27 -17.87 11.64
C GLY A 66 0.68 -18.77 10.55
N PHE A 67 -0.22 -18.27 9.70
CA PHE A 67 -0.75 -19.03 8.57
C PHE A 67 0.20 -18.91 7.37
N HIS A 68 0.82 -20.02 7.01
CA HIS A 68 1.74 -20.11 5.87
C HIS A 68 1.67 -21.51 5.27
N GLU A 69 2.05 -21.61 4.00
CA GLU A 69 2.16 -22.88 3.28
C GLU A 69 3.62 -23.17 2.96
N THR A 70 4.04 -24.42 3.15
CA THR A 70 5.36 -24.92 2.76
C THR A 70 5.21 -25.78 1.52
N TRP A 71 5.20 -25.15 0.35
CA TRP A 71 5.24 -25.91 -0.91
C TRP A 71 6.65 -26.51 -1.09
N PRO A 72 6.78 -27.83 -1.30
CA PRO A 72 8.09 -28.44 -1.53
C PRO A 72 8.69 -27.96 -2.85
N ILE A 73 9.97 -27.59 -2.80
CA ILE A 73 10.78 -27.16 -3.95
C ILE A 73 11.24 -28.32 -4.83
#